data_AF-A0A4V6WKF9-F1
#
_entry.id   AF-A0A4V6WKF9-F1
#
_cell.length_a   1.000
_cell.length_b   1.000
_cell.length_c   1.000
_cell.angle_alpha   90.00
_cell.angle_beta   90.00
_cell.angle_gamma   90.00
#
_symmetry.space_group_name_H-M   'P 1'
#
loop_
_entity.id
_entity.type
_entity.pdbx_description
1 polymer ?
#
loop_
_entity_poly.entity_id
_entity_poly.type
_entity_poly.pdbx_seq_one_letter_code
_entity_poly.pdbx_strand_id
1 'polypeptide(L)'
;LGFGQVGGSKPAAAPKKMGFGSVGGSRGVQEDDSEKYARQKFGGQKGISSDEFFGRAAFDPSVQSEAKTRLQGFEGATAISSNAYFGRPDEDPANENYGDLEGAAKDFVRKFGVTAGDDIDNLTNLLGEGAQKLQGAIRNYLNS
;
A
#
# COMPACT_ATOMS: atom_id res chain seq x y z
N LEU A 1 49.14 -16.51 -54.95
CA LEU A 1 48.29 -15.84 -55.96
C LEU A 1 46.83 -16.12 -55.60
N GLY A 2 46.08 -15.32 -54.85
CA GLY A 2 46.38 -14.12 -54.09
C GLY A 2 45.10 -13.46 -53.56
N PHE A 3 45.33 -12.31 -52.92
CA PHE A 3 44.54 -11.06 -52.92
C PHE A 3 43.04 -11.12 -52.55
N GLY A 4 42.69 -10.57 -51.38
CA GLY A 4 41.31 -10.17 -51.11
C GLY A 4 40.94 -9.75 -49.69
N GLN A 5 41.77 -8.93 -49.02
CA GLN A 5 41.33 -8.16 -47.86
C GLN A 5 40.56 -6.92 -48.33
N VAL A 6 39.27 -6.82 -47.98
CA VAL A 6 38.51 -5.57 -47.71
C VAL A 6 37.50 -5.96 -46.62
N GLY A 7 37.29 -5.33 -45.46
CA GLY A 7 37.30 -3.91 -45.13
C GLY A 7 35.86 -3.37 -45.12
N GLY A 8 35.14 -3.45 -43.98
CA GLY A 8 34.06 -2.49 -43.63
C GLY A 8 32.64 -2.99 -43.28
N SER A 9 32.25 -2.75 -42.02
CA SER A 9 30.91 -2.35 -41.50
C SER A 9 29.75 -3.35 -41.31
N LYS A 10 29.40 -3.57 -40.02
CA LYS A 10 28.16 -4.19 -39.48
C LYS A 10 26.89 -3.38 -39.81
N PRO A 11 25.71 -4.05 -39.89
CA PRO A 11 24.48 -3.52 -39.33
C PRO A 11 24.03 -4.32 -38.08
N ALA A 12 23.48 -3.58 -37.13
CA ALA A 12 23.15 -4.00 -35.77
C ALA A 12 22.02 -5.04 -35.70
N ALA A 13 22.18 -6.03 -34.81
CA ALA A 13 21.13 -6.97 -34.45
C ALA A 13 20.10 -6.30 -33.52
N ALA A 14 18.82 -6.54 -33.80
CA ALA A 14 17.66 -6.01 -33.08
C ALA A 14 17.67 -6.31 -31.57
N PRO A 15 17.12 -5.42 -30.72
CA PRO A 15 17.17 -5.57 -29.27
C PRO A 15 16.21 -6.69 -28.82
N LYS A 16 16.72 -7.66 -28.07
CA LYS A 16 15.88 -8.70 -27.45
C LYS A 16 15.06 -8.10 -26.31
N LYS A 17 13.76 -8.36 -26.34
CA LYS A 17 12.78 -8.25 -25.26
C LYS A 17 13.38 -8.63 -23.89
N MET A 18 13.57 -7.65 -23.03
CA MET A 18 13.89 -7.83 -21.60
C MET A 18 12.60 -8.26 -20.89
N GLY A 19 12.54 -9.50 -20.44
CA GLY A 19 11.45 -10.00 -19.60
C GLY A 19 11.62 -9.53 -18.14
N PHE A 20 10.51 -9.33 -17.45
CA PHE A 20 10.46 -9.02 -16.03
C PHE A 20 11.37 -9.98 -15.24
N GLY A 21 12.45 -9.44 -14.65
CA GLY A 21 13.44 -10.19 -13.87
C GLY A 21 14.89 -10.12 -14.35
N SER A 22 15.20 -9.54 -15.51
CA SER A 22 16.59 -9.42 -15.98
C SER A 22 17.31 -8.22 -15.35
N VAL A 23 17.93 -8.40 -14.19
CA VAL A 23 19.01 -7.50 -13.76
C VAL A 23 20.25 -7.87 -14.60
N GLY A 24 20.62 -7.00 -15.52
CA GLY A 24 21.73 -7.21 -16.43
C GLY A 24 23.08 -6.97 -15.75
N GLY A 25 23.97 -7.96 -15.86
CA GLY A 25 25.36 -7.75 -16.28
C GLY A 25 26.39 -7.25 -15.25
N SER A 26 27.14 -8.22 -14.73
CA SER A 26 28.59 -8.16 -14.42
C SER A 26 29.08 -7.19 -13.34
N ARG A 27 29.06 -7.66 -12.08
CA ARG A 27 30.20 -7.50 -11.17
C ARG A 27 30.83 -8.88 -11.04
N GLY A 28 32.15 -8.95 -11.23
CA GLY A 28 32.89 -10.19 -11.47
C GLY A 28 32.62 -11.30 -10.46
N VAL A 29 32.91 -12.53 -10.89
CA VAL A 29 32.92 -13.77 -10.11
C VAL A 29 33.76 -13.61 -8.84
N GLN A 30 33.20 -12.97 -7.83
CA GLN A 30 33.35 -13.41 -6.47
C GLN A 30 32.30 -14.50 -6.37
N GLU A 31 32.72 -15.76 -6.47
CA GLU A 31 31.90 -16.83 -5.91
C GLU A 31 31.62 -16.40 -4.48
N ASP A 32 30.40 -15.95 -4.25
CA ASP A 32 30.01 -15.26 -3.04
C ASP A 32 30.07 -16.28 -1.91
N ASP A 33 31.12 -16.24 -1.08
CA ASP A 33 31.26 -17.12 0.08
C ASP A 33 30.02 -17.05 0.97
N SER A 34 29.29 -15.93 0.94
CA SER A 34 28.00 -15.79 1.62
C SER A 34 26.89 -16.66 1.00
N GLU A 35 26.87 -16.84 -0.32
CA GLU A 35 25.92 -17.73 -1.00
C GLU A 35 26.25 -19.20 -0.75
N LYS A 36 27.54 -19.59 -0.75
CA LYS A 36 27.96 -20.94 -0.35
C LYS A 36 27.63 -21.21 1.11
N TYR A 37 27.91 -20.26 2.00
CA TYR A 37 27.57 -20.34 3.42
C TYR A 37 26.07 -20.53 3.63
N ALA A 38 25.22 -19.73 2.95
CA ALA A 38 23.78 -19.87 3.08
C ALA A 38 23.25 -21.18 2.52
N ARG A 39 23.74 -21.62 1.35
CA ARG A 39 23.36 -22.92 0.80
C ARG A 39 23.75 -24.06 1.73
N GLN A 40 24.92 -24.00 2.37
CA GLN A 40 25.40 -25.04 3.27
C GLN A 40 24.70 -25.02 4.63
N LYS A 41 24.41 -23.84 5.20
CA LYS A 41 23.77 -23.69 6.52
C LYS A 41 22.25 -23.77 6.47
N PHE A 42 21.67 -23.21 5.41
CA PHE A 42 20.24 -22.94 5.33
C PHE A 42 19.57 -23.57 4.10
N GLY A 43 20.28 -24.36 3.29
CA GLY A 43 19.73 -24.95 2.08
C GLY A 43 18.54 -25.90 2.29
N GLY A 44 18.36 -26.43 3.51
CA GLY A 44 17.18 -27.21 3.90
C GLY A 44 16.01 -26.38 4.45
N GLN A 45 16.20 -25.08 4.65
CA GLN A 45 15.19 -24.19 5.21
C GLN A 45 14.44 -23.49 4.07
N LYS A 46 13.12 -23.33 4.22
CA LYS A 46 12.28 -22.68 3.18
C LYS A 46 12.56 -21.18 3.03
N GLY A 47 13.21 -20.59 4.01
CA GLY A 47 13.62 -19.19 4.04
C GLY A 47 14.43 -18.94 5.30
N ILE A 48 15.19 -17.85 5.30
CA ILE A 48 16.00 -17.40 6.43
C ILE A 48 15.77 -15.92 6.68
N SER A 49 15.88 -15.49 7.93
CA SER A 49 15.92 -14.06 8.22
C SER A 49 17.21 -13.44 7.69
N SER A 50 17.12 -12.20 7.21
CA SER A 50 18.28 -11.36 6.88
C SER A 50 19.25 -11.27 8.06
N ASP A 51 18.72 -11.21 9.29
CA ASP A 51 19.55 -11.11 10.49
C ASP A 51 20.34 -12.39 10.78
N GLU A 52 19.78 -13.56 10.47
CA GLU A 52 20.50 -14.86 10.56
C GLU A 52 21.56 -15.00 9.47
N PHE A 53 21.27 -14.49 8.26
CA PHE A 53 22.22 -14.51 7.15
C PHE A 53 23.42 -13.58 7.41
N PHE A 54 23.18 -12.37 7.93
CA PHE A 54 24.23 -11.37 8.19
C PHE A 54 24.80 -11.41 9.62
N GLY A 55 24.32 -12.31 10.49
CA GLY A 55 24.77 -12.43 11.88
C GLY A 55 24.50 -11.19 12.73
N ARG A 56 23.41 -10.47 12.46
CA ARG A 56 23.04 -9.27 13.22
C ARG A 56 22.38 -9.69 14.53
N ALA A 57 22.74 -9.03 15.63
CA ALA A 57 22.29 -9.35 17.00
C ALA A 57 20.78 -9.10 17.28
N ALA A 58 19.94 -9.10 16.25
CA ALA A 58 18.48 -8.98 16.34
C ALA A 58 17.77 -10.34 16.28
N PHE A 59 18.51 -11.45 16.15
CA PHE A 59 17.93 -12.79 16.19
C PHE A 59 17.50 -13.14 17.63
N ASP A 60 16.20 -13.06 17.89
CA ASP A 60 15.59 -13.60 19.10
C ASP A 60 14.89 -14.94 18.77
N PRO A 61 15.41 -16.08 19.25
CA PRO A 61 14.80 -17.39 19.01
C PRO A 61 13.38 -17.50 19.62
N SER A 62 13.07 -16.69 20.62
CA SER A 62 11.74 -16.63 21.26
C SER A 62 10.71 -16.08 20.27
N VAL A 63 11.05 -15.00 19.56
CA VAL A 63 10.19 -14.37 18.54
C VAL A 63 9.93 -15.32 17.37
N GLN A 64 10.94 -16.08 16.93
CA GLN A 64 10.78 -17.10 15.90
C GLN A 64 9.85 -18.23 16.35
N SER A 65 10.00 -18.69 17.59
CA SER A 65 9.14 -19.74 18.15
C SER A 65 7.68 -19.30 18.24
N GLU A 66 7.44 -18.05 18.61
CA GLU A 66 6.12 -17.44 18.69
C GLU A 66 5.50 -17.26 17.30
N ALA A 67 6.25 -16.72 16.33
CA ALA A 67 5.82 -16.60 14.94
C ALA A 67 5.48 -17.97 14.34
N LYS A 68 6.31 -18.99 14.61
CA LYS A 68 6.07 -20.36 14.16
C LYS A 68 4.79 -20.93 14.78
N THR A 69 4.58 -20.72 16.08
CA THR A 69 3.37 -21.16 16.79
C THR A 69 2.12 -20.48 16.21
N ARG A 70 2.19 -19.19 15.87
CA ARG A 70 1.10 -18.49 15.17
C ARG A 70 0.83 -19.06 13.79
N LEU A 71 1.89 -19.32 13.01
CA LEU A 71 1.78 -19.86 11.65
C LEU A 71 1.23 -21.29 11.60
N GLN A 72 1.41 -22.09 12.66
CA GLN A 72 0.79 -23.41 12.77
C GLN A 72 -0.75 -23.34 12.72
N GLY A 73 -1.36 -22.27 13.22
CA GLY A 73 -2.81 -22.05 13.11
C GLY A 73 -3.30 -21.82 11.68
N PHE A 74 -2.39 -21.60 10.73
CA PHE A 74 -2.69 -21.36 9.31
C PHE A 74 -2.15 -22.49 8.41
N GLU A 75 -1.83 -23.64 8.99
CA GLU A 75 -1.34 -24.79 8.24
C GLU A 75 -2.41 -25.27 7.24
N GLY A 76 -2.15 -25.07 5.94
CA GLY A 76 -3.09 -25.36 4.84
C GLY A 76 -3.67 -24.13 4.14
N ALA A 77 -3.49 -22.93 4.68
CA ALA A 77 -3.85 -21.70 3.99
C ALA A 77 -2.84 -21.42 2.85
N THR A 78 -3.33 -21.19 1.63
CA THR A 78 -2.48 -20.79 0.49
C THR A 78 -2.00 -19.34 0.60
N ALA A 79 -2.71 -18.53 1.37
CA ALA A 79 -2.37 -17.16 1.72
C ALA A 79 -2.95 -16.83 3.10
N ILE A 80 -2.22 -16.02 3.88
CA ILE A 80 -2.65 -15.54 5.19
C ILE A 80 -2.75 -14.01 5.08
N SER A 81 -3.89 -13.43 5.45
CA SER A 81 -4.01 -11.97 5.48
C SER A 81 -3.22 -11.40 6.66
N SER A 82 -2.68 -10.19 6.48
CA SER A 82 -2.02 -9.45 7.56
C SER A 82 -2.96 -9.26 8.75
N ASN A 83 -4.24 -8.99 8.49
CA ASN A 83 -5.27 -8.85 9.52
C ASN A 83 -5.43 -10.14 10.35
N ALA A 84 -5.50 -11.30 9.69
CA ALA A 84 -5.58 -12.60 10.37
C ALA A 84 -4.32 -12.91 11.18
N TYR A 85 -3.13 -12.57 10.66
CA TYR A 85 -1.87 -12.80 11.36
C TYR A 85 -1.67 -11.88 12.58
N PHE A 86 -2.06 -10.61 12.47
CA PHE A 86 -1.87 -9.60 13.53
C PHE A 86 -3.10 -9.39 14.43
N GLY A 87 -4.21 -10.09 14.18
CA GLY A 87 -5.44 -9.97 14.96
C GLY A 87 -6.06 -8.57 14.91
N ARG A 88 -5.87 -7.86 13.80
CA ARG A 88 -6.54 -6.56 13.59
C ARG A 88 -7.96 -6.83 13.14
N PRO A 89 -8.96 -6.03 13.55
CA PRO A 89 -10.30 -6.15 13.00
C PRO A 89 -10.21 -6.16 11.47
N ASP A 90 -10.85 -7.14 10.86
CA ASP A 90 -11.03 -7.20 9.42
C ASP A 90 -11.89 -6.01 9.03
N GLU A 91 -11.26 -4.89 8.69
CA GLU A 91 -11.87 -3.94 7.77
C GLU A 91 -11.89 -4.68 6.43
N ASP A 92 -13.00 -5.34 6.14
CA ASP A 92 -13.28 -5.96 4.86
C ASP A 92 -13.91 -4.88 3.95
N PRO A 93 -13.14 -4.12 3.16
CA PRO A 93 -13.70 -3.05 2.34
C PRO A 93 -14.56 -3.57 1.18
N ALA A 94 -14.67 -4.90 1.00
CA ALA A 94 -15.24 -5.50 -0.19
C ALA A 94 -16.69 -5.98 -0.06
N ASN A 95 -17.29 -6.05 1.15
CA ASN A 95 -18.64 -6.62 1.29
C ASN A 95 -19.65 -5.78 2.08
N GLU A 96 -19.26 -4.68 2.72
CA GLU A 96 -20.19 -3.87 3.53
C GLU A 96 -20.39 -2.43 3.02
N ASN A 97 -19.51 -1.90 2.16
CA ASN A 97 -19.52 -0.46 1.83
C ASN A 97 -20.24 -0.05 0.54
N TYR A 98 -20.67 -0.97 -0.33
CA TYR A 98 -21.43 -0.58 -1.54
C TYR A 98 -22.93 -0.41 -1.29
N GLY A 99 -23.47 -1.02 -0.23
CA GLY A 99 -24.87 -0.81 0.20
C GLY A 99 -25.06 0.45 1.05
N ASP A 100 -24.08 0.77 1.90
CA ASP A 100 -24.13 1.93 2.78
C ASP A 100 -23.96 3.26 2.05
N LEU A 101 -23.26 3.31 0.92
CA LEU A 101 -23.20 4.52 0.10
C LEU A 101 -24.55 4.84 -0.57
N GLU A 102 -25.28 3.83 -1.03
CA GLU A 102 -26.63 4.02 -1.59
C GLU A 102 -27.63 4.37 -0.49
N GLY A 103 -27.52 3.75 0.70
CA GLY A 103 -28.30 4.09 1.88
C GLY A 103 -28.02 5.52 2.36
N ALA A 104 -26.76 5.88 2.55
CA ALA A 104 -26.33 7.21 2.95
C ALA A 104 -26.69 8.27 1.90
N ALA A 105 -26.59 7.95 0.60
CA ALA A 105 -27.02 8.85 -0.46
C ALA A 105 -28.55 9.02 -0.49
N LYS A 106 -29.33 7.96 -0.28
CA LYS A 106 -30.80 8.05 -0.19
C LYS A 106 -31.24 8.80 1.06
N ASP A 107 -30.61 8.58 2.19
CA ASP A 107 -30.89 9.33 3.43
C ASP A 107 -30.44 10.78 3.32
N PHE A 108 -29.34 11.07 2.64
CA PHE A 108 -28.92 12.42 2.32
C PHE A 108 -29.93 13.11 1.40
N VAL A 109 -30.36 12.47 0.30
CA VAL A 109 -31.37 13.01 -0.61
C VAL A 109 -32.73 13.17 0.07
N ARG A 110 -33.12 12.26 0.96
CA ARG A 110 -34.37 12.36 1.73
C ARG A 110 -34.30 13.49 2.76
N LYS A 111 -33.18 13.59 3.47
CA LYS A 111 -32.95 14.62 4.47
C LYS A 111 -32.83 16.00 3.84
N PHE A 112 -32.07 16.15 2.76
CA PHE A 112 -31.91 17.43 2.05
C PHE A 112 -33.05 17.77 1.09
N GLY A 113 -33.73 16.78 0.51
CA GLY A 113 -34.74 16.98 -0.53
C GLY A 113 -36.18 17.00 -0.06
N VAL A 114 -36.51 16.41 1.10
CA VAL A 114 -37.90 16.31 1.58
C VAL A 114 -38.09 16.97 2.94
N THR A 115 -37.12 16.87 3.85
CA THR A 115 -37.24 17.41 5.21
C THR A 115 -36.50 18.74 5.40
N ALA A 116 -35.39 18.98 4.71
CA ALA A 116 -34.61 20.22 4.87
C ALA A 116 -35.12 21.41 4.04
N GLY A 117 -36.14 21.27 3.19
CA GLY A 117 -36.72 22.41 2.48
C GLY A 117 -37.27 23.46 3.46
N ASP A 118 -38.16 23.02 4.34
CA ASP A 118 -38.77 23.89 5.36
C ASP A 118 -37.74 24.38 6.40
N ASP A 119 -36.76 23.54 6.77
CA ASP A 119 -35.73 23.91 7.74
C ASP A 119 -34.67 24.86 7.14
N ILE A 120 -34.35 24.77 5.84
CA ILE A 120 -33.46 25.71 5.16
C ILE A 120 -34.13 27.08 5.03
N ASP A 121 -35.43 27.16 4.77
CA ASP A 121 -36.14 28.44 4.75
C ASP A 121 -36.13 29.10 6.14
N ASN A 122 -36.37 28.32 7.20
CA ASN A 122 -36.27 28.81 8.58
C ASN A 122 -34.83 29.20 8.97
N LEU A 123 -33.82 28.42 8.57
CA LEU A 123 -32.41 28.74 8.81
C LEU A 123 -31.96 29.98 8.03
N THR A 124 -32.44 30.17 6.80
CA THR A 124 -32.15 31.34 5.97
C THR A 124 -32.77 32.60 6.56
N ASN A 125 -34.00 32.51 7.08
CA ASN A 125 -34.64 33.62 7.78
C ASN A 125 -33.88 33.97 9.08
N LEU A 126 -33.51 32.97 9.89
CA LEU A 126 -32.72 33.16 11.11
C LEU A 126 -31.34 33.76 10.82
N LEU A 127 -30.67 33.30 9.76
CA LEU A 127 -29.37 33.81 9.33
C LEU A 127 -29.48 35.26 8.82
N GLY A 128 -30.55 35.59 8.08
CA GLY A 128 -30.83 36.95 7.64
C GLY A 128 -31.01 37.92 8.81
N GLU A 129 -31.81 37.54 9.81
CA GLU A 129 -31.99 38.35 11.03
C GLU A 129 -30.71 38.46 11.85
N GLY A 130 -29.93 37.38 11.95
CA GLY A 130 -28.64 37.36 12.63
C GLY A 130 -27.61 38.28 11.97
N ALA A 131 -27.54 38.25 10.64
CA ALA A 131 -26.66 39.11 9.86
C ALA A 131 -27.04 40.59 9.98
N GLN A 132 -28.34 40.92 9.97
CA GLN A 132 -28.80 42.30 10.17
C GLN A 132 -28.47 42.82 11.58
N LYS A 133 -28.68 42.00 12.62
CA LYS A 133 -28.32 42.34 14.00
C LYS A 133 -26.81 42.52 14.16
N LEU A 134 -26.01 41.64 13.56
CA LEU A 134 -24.55 41.73 13.57
C LEU A 134 -24.06 42.98 12.83
N GLN A 135 -24.58 43.25 11.63
CA GLN A 135 -24.26 44.45 10.87
C GLN A 135 -24.65 45.73 11.62
N GLY A 136 -25.79 45.72 12.31
CA GLY A 136 -26.22 46.81 13.19
C GLY A 136 -25.28 47.01 14.37
N ALA A 137 -24.86 45.93 15.05
CA ALA A 137 -23.91 45.98 16.14
C ALA A 137 -22.54 46.52 15.70
N ILE A 138 -22.02 46.04 14.57
CA ILE A 138 -20.77 46.53 13.98
C ILE A 138 -20.87 48.01 13.62
N ARG A 139 -21.98 48.43 12.97
CA ARG A 139 -22.18 49.84 12.62
C ARG A 139 -22.29 50.73 13.86
N ASN A 140 -22.98 50.29 14.90
CA ASN A 140 -23.07 51.02 16.17
C ASN A 140 -21.72 51.12 16.88
N TYR A 141 -20.88 50.09 16.80
CA TYR A 141 -19.52 50.11 17.35
C TYR A 141 -18.59 51.06 16.59
N LEU A 142 -18.69 51.11 15.27
CA LEU A 142 -17.87 52.01 14.42
C LEU A 142 -18.30 53.49 14.50
N ASN A 143 -19.53 53.75 14.93
CA ASN A 143 -20.10 55.10 15.02
C ASN A 143 -20.08 55.66 16.45
N SER A 144 -19.40 54.95 17.38
CA SER A 144 -19.26 55.29 18.80
C SER A 144 -17.82 55.59 19.18
#